data_AF-A0AAV5WV92-F1
#
_entry.id   AF-A0AAV5WV92-F1
#
_cell.length_a   1.000
_cell.length_b   1.000
_cell.length_c   1.000
_cell.angle_alpha   90.00
_cell.angle_beta   90.00
_cell.angle_gamma   90.00
#
_symmetry.space_group_name_H-M   'P 1'
#
loop_
_entity.id
_entity.type
_entity.pdbx_description
1 polymer ?
#
loop_
_entity_poly.entity_id
_entity_poly.type
_entity_poly.pdbx_seq_one_letter_code
_entity_poly.pdbx_strand_id
1 'polypeptide(L)'
;SKSLRTTISCAITWACAVLIPILFFLCECEYEYNYDTYSCTSFCLNQNKLYYNRCEKSSPLITTIITVLVYLSYACTCFVMILYMIIFIFLENSRLRKTQRAMNDSSESEMKLLTQSIVIFALYAGSIFSVLALSCMEKDKFGAFELTYAENLLNLSIAAVYPICLVAMSGEMRR
;
A
#
# COMPACT_ATOMS: atom_id res chain seq x y z
N SER A 1 -12.66 -27.18 -8.13
CA SER A 1 -11.26 -26.88 -8.50
C SER A 1 -10.76 -25.69 -7.69
N LYS A 2 -9.77 -25.87 -6.80
CA LYS A 2 -9.17 -24.76 -6.02
C LYS A 2 -8.43 -23.77 -6.92
N SER A 3 -7.72 -24.28 -7.93
CA SER A 3 -7.01 -23.49 -8.95
C SER A 3 -7.95 -22.53 -9.69
N LEU A 4 -9.14 -23.00 -10.12
CA LEU A 4 -10.10 -22.14 -10.83
C LEU A 4 -10.55 -20.93 -9.98
N ARG A 5 -10.77 -21.13 -8.67
CA ARG A 5 -11.15 -20.05 -7.76
C ARG A 5 -10.04 -19.01 -7.65
N THR A 6 -8.79 -19.46 -7.49
CA THR A 6 -7.62 -18.56 -7.44
C THR A 6 -7.47 -17.77 -8.73
N THR A 7 -7.58 -18.41 -9.89
CA THR A 7 -7.49 -17.73 -11.19
C THR A 7 -8.55 -16.65 -11.35
N ILE A 8 -9.80 -16.95 -10.98
CA ILE A 8 -10.89 -15.97 -11.05
C ILE A 8 -10.63 -14.80 -10.09
N SER A 9 -10.21 -15.07 -8.84
CA SER A 9 -9.86 -14.01 -7.89
C SER A 9 -8.73 -13.12 -8.41
N CYS A 10 -7.66 -13.69 -8.96
CA CYS A 10 -6.57 -12.93 -9.55
C CYS A 10 -7.03 -12.08 -10.74
N ALA A 11 -7.85 -12.63 -11.63
CA ALA A 11 -8.38 -11.90 -12.78
C ALA A 11 -9.25 -10.72 -12.36
N ILE A 12 -10.11 -10.90 -11.35
CA ILE A 12 -10.93 -9.81 -10.78
C ILE A 12 -10.03 -8.73 -10.18
N THR A 13 -9.04 -9.10 -9.37
CA THR A 13 -8.11 -8.13 -8.76
C THR A 13 -7.36 -7.34 -9.84
N TRP A 14 -6.90 -8.00 -10.90
CA TRP A 14 -6.24 -7.34 -12.03
C TRP A 14 -7.18 -6.38 -12.76
N ALA A 15 -8.40 -6.81 -13.07
CA ALA A 15 -9.40 -5.95 -13.70
C ALA A 15 -9.71 -4.71 -12.85
N CYS A 16 -9.85 -4.87 -11.53
CA CYS A 16 -10.04 -3.76 -10.60
C CYS A 16 -8.83 -2.83 -10.54
N ALA A 17 -7.61 -3.37 -10.54
CA ALA A 17 -6.38 -2.56 -10.48
C ALA A 17 -6.16 -1.75 -11.76
N VAL A 18 -6.49 -2.31 -12.93
CA VAL A 18 -6.34 -1.66 -14.24
C VAL A 18 -7.42 -0.59 -14.48
N LEU A 19 -8.57 -0.69 -13.82
CA LEU A 19 -9.65 0.28 -13.98
C LEU A 19 -9.22 1.71 -13.60
N ILE A 20 -8.44 1.87 -12.53
CA ILE A 20 -7.98 3.19 -12.05
C ILE A 20 -7.11 3.90 -13.11
N PRO A 21 -5.98 3.33 -13.60
CA PRO A 21 -5.15 3.99 -14.59
C PRO A 21 -5.86 4.19 -15.93
N ILE A 22 -6.75 3.29 -16.35
CA ILE A 22 -7.56 3.49 -17.56
C ILE A 22 -8.46 4.72 -17.42
N LEU A 23 -9.14 4.87 -16.28
CA LEU A 23 -9.99 6.04 -16.05
C LEU A 23 -9.18 7.33 -16.04
N PHE A 24 -8.01 7.34 -15.42
CA PHE A 24 -7.10 8.49 -15.43
C PHE A 24 -6.64 8.84 -16.84
N PHE A 25 -6.28 7.83 -17.65
CA PHE A 25 -5.87 8.02 -19.03
C PHE A 25 -7.00 8.57 -19.91
N LEU A 26 -8.20 7.98 -19.84
CA LEU A 26 -9.35 8.41 -20.64
C LEU A 26 -9.85 9.81 -20.28
N CYS A 27 -9.71 10.21 -19.02
CA CYS A 27 -10.14 11.53 -18.55
C CYS A 27 -9.06 12.61 -18.67
N GLU A 28 -7.88 12.26 -19.20
CA GLU A 28 -6.70 13.14 -19.27
C GLU A 28 -6.42 13.76 -17.88
N CYS A 29 -6.39 12.88 -16.88
CA CYS A 29 -6.11 13.27 -15.50
C CYS A 29 -4.61 13.33 -15.26
N GLU A 30 -4.17 14.48 -14.77
CA GLU A 30 -2.80 14.74 -14.37
C GLU A 30 -2.76 15.06 -12.87
N TYR A 31 -1.66 14.66 -12.23
CA TYR A 31 -1.38 15.05 -10.86
C TYR A 31 -0.74 16.43 -10.88
N GLU A 32 -1.51 17.46 -10.50
CA GLU A 32 -0.99 18.82 -10.41
C GLU A 32 -0.63 19.16 -8.96
N TYR A 33 0.51 19.83 -8.80
CA TYR A 33 0.99 20.27 -7.51
C TYR A 33 0.48 21.68 -7.23
N ASN A 34 -0.14 21.88 -6.06
CA ASN A 34 -0.54 23.21 -5.64
C ASN A 34 0.69 23.97 -5.10
N TYR A 35 1.33 24.76 -5.97
CA TYR A 35 2.49 25.60 -5.66
C TYR A 35 2.11 26.94 -4.98
N ASP A 36 0.85 27.37 -5.06
CA ASP A 36 0.42 28.74 -4.73
C ASP A 36 0.17 29.03 -3.23
N THR A 37 0.70 28.20 -2.32
CA THR A 37 0.37 28.31 -0.89
C THR A 37 1.41 29.12 -0.07
N TYR A 38 1.70 30.37 -0.46
CA TYR A 38 2.49 31.29 0.37
C TYR A 38 1.65 32.14 1.36
N SER A 39 0.35 31.87 1.53
CA SER A 39 -0.48 32.60 2.50
C SER A 39 -1.66 31.77 3.03
N CYS A 40 -1.44 30.93 4.05
CA CYS A 40 -2.52 30.36 4.85
C CYS A 40 -2.23 30.61 6.34
N THR A 41 -2.98 31.53 6.94
CA THR A 41 -3.10 31.69 8.39
C THR A 41 -4.04 30.61 8.94
N SER A 42 -3.55 29.77 9.86
CA SER A 42 -4.19 28.93 10.91
C SER A 42 -5.58 28.27 10.76
N PHE A 43 -6.38 28.50 9.70
CA PHE A 43 -7.74 27.99 9.54
C PHE A 43 -7.98 27.30 8.17
N CYS A 44 -6.93 26.69 7.59
CA CYS A 44 -7.00 26.00 6.28
C CYS A 44 -6.92 24.46 6.41
N LEU A 45 -7.59 23.86 7.41
CA LEU A 45 -7.51 22.40 7.64
C LEU A 45 -8.16 21.55 6.53
N ASN A 46 -8.92 22.17 5.61
CA ASN A 46 -9.72 21.46 4.59
C ASN A 46 -9.36 21.77 3.12
N GLN A 47 -8.38 22.63 2.82
CA GLN A 47 -8.08 23.01 1.42
C GLN A 47 -6.62 22.78 0.95
N ASN A 48 -5.71 22.37 1.82
CA ASN A 48 -4.31 22.20 1.44
C ASN A 48 -3.98 20.74 1.12
N LYS A 49 -4.73 20.14 0.17
CA LYS A 49 -4.24 18.91 -0.44
C LYS A 49 -2.95 19.24 -1.19
N LEU A 50 -1.89 18.51 -0.86
CA LEU A 50 -0.57 18.74 -1.43
C LEU A 50 -0.56 18.45 -2.94
N TYR A 51 -1.31 17.42 -3.32
CA TYR A 51 -1.60 17.04 -4.68
C TYR A 51 -3.11 17.06 -4.91
N TYR A 52 -3.54 17.46 -6.09
CA TYR A 52 -4.89 17.23 -6.55
C TYR A 52 -4.87 16.65 -7.97
N ASN A 53 -5.88 15.83 -8.25
CA ASN A 53 -6.07 15.30 -9.59
C ASN A 53 -6.80 16.36 -10.39
N ARG A 54 -6.14 16.92 -11.40
CA ARG A 54 -6.79 17.79 -12.39
C ARG A 54 -7.07 16.96 -13.63
N CYS A 55 -8.31 16.93 -14.07
CA CYS A 55 -8.66 16.24 -15.30
C CYS A 55 -9.23 17.26 -16.29
N GLU A 56 -8.68 17.30 -17.50
CA GLU A 56 -9.07 18.30 -18.52
C GLU A 56 -10.53 18.11 -18.96
N LYS A 57 -10.97 16.85 -19.06
CA LYS A 57 -12.33 16.46 -19.47
C LYS A 57 -13.20 16.01 -18.30
N SER A 58 -13.12 16.71 -17.16
CA SER A 58 -13.88 16.30 -15.96
C SER A 58 -15.31 16.85 -15.99
N SER A 59 -16.30 15.97 -16.14
CA SER A 59 -17.65 16.25 -15.65
C SER A 59 -17.67 16.12 -14.12
N PRO A 60 -18.57 16.83 -13.39
CA PRO A 60 -18.66 16.70 -11.94
C PRO A 60 -18.85 15.24 -11.48
N LEU A 61 -19.56 14.43 -12.28
CA LEU A 61 -19.73 13.00 -12.03
C LEU A 61 -18.40 12.23 -12.06
N ILE A 62 -17.55 12.49 -13.05
CA ILE A 62 -16.23 11.82 -13.18
C ILE A 62 -15.36 12.18 -11.99
N THR A 63 -15.33 13.45 -11.59
CA THR A 63 -14.56 13.90 -10.43
C THR A 63 -15.04 13.22 -9.14
N THR A 64 -16.35 13.07 -8.96
CA THR A 64 -16.90 12.30 -7.84
C THR A 64 -16.48 10.82 -7.90
N ILE A 65 -16.56 10.18 -9.06
CA ILE A 65 -16.17 8.78 -9.24
C ILE A 65 -14.69 8.57 -8.90
N ILE A 66 -13.79 9.41 -9.44
CA ILE A 66 -12.35 9.33 -9.15
C ILE A 66 -12.09 9.54 -7.66
N THR A 67 -12.75 10.53 -7.06
CA THR A 67 -12.61 10.81 -5.63
C THR A 67 -13.03 9.61 -4.79
N VAL A 68 -14.19 9.02 -5.09
CA VAL A 68 -14.69 7.81 -4.43
C VAL A 68 -13.71 6.65 -4.61
N LEU A 69 -13.19 6.45 -5.82
CA LEU A 69 -12.25 5.37 -6.13
C LEU A 69 -10.94 5.50 -5.34
N VAL A 70 -10.42 6.72 -5.21
CA VAL A 70 -9.22 7.02 -4.40
C VAL A 70 -9.51 6.78 -2.92
N TYR A 71 -10.60 7.31 -2.36
CA TYR A 71 -10.94 7.08 -0.95
C TYR A 71 -11.25 5.62 -0.64
N LEU A 72 -11.89 4.91 -1.58
CA LEU A 72 -12.12 3.47 -1.47
C LEU A 72 -10.81 2.71 -1.42
N SER A 73 -9.81 3.09 -2.22
CA SER A 73 -8.48 2.46 -2.18
C SER A 73 -7.78 2.65 -0.82
N TYR A 74 -7.90 3.84 -0.20
CA TYR A 74 -7.41 4.08 1.15
C TYR A 74 -8.16 3.25 2.20
N ALA A 75 -9.50 3.19 2.10
CA ALA A 75 -10.32 2.38 3.01
C ALA A 75 -9.96 0.89 2.91
N CYS A 76 -9.81 0.36 1.70
CA CYS A 76 -9.34 -1.00 1.46
C CYS A 76 -7.96 -1.23 2.05
N THR A 77 -7.03 -0.29 1.89
CA THR A 77 -5.68 -0.37 2.46
C THR A 77 -5.72 -0.43 3.99
N CYS A 78 -6.50 0.44 4.63
CA CYS A 78 -6.68 0.41 6.08
C CYS A 78 -7.29 -0.90 6.58
N PHE A 79 -8.33 -1.40 5.88
CA PHE A 79 -8.95 -2.67 6.22
C PHE A 79 -7.96 -3.85 6.13
N VAL A 80 -7.20 -3.89 5.04
CA VAL A 80 -6.15 -4.89 4.82
C VAL A 80 -5.07 -4.80 5.91
N MET A 81 -4.62 -3.60 6.27
CA MET A 81 -3.69 -3.38 7.38
C MET A 81 -4.22 -3.89 8.72
N ILE A 82 -5.50 -3.64 9.03
CA ILE A 82 -6.13 -4.14 10.27
C ILE A 82 -6.18 -5.67 10.26
N LEU A 83 -6.65 -6.28 9.17
CA LEU A 83 -6.67 -7.73 9.04
C LEU A 83 -5.28 -8.33 9.26
N TYR A 84 -4.27 -7.70 8.68
CA TYR A 84 -2.91 -8.18 8.84
C TYR A 84 -2.36 -7.98 10.25
N MET A 85 -2.67 -6.87 10.93
CA MET A 85 -2.31 -6.69 12.34
C MET A 85 -2.97 -7.77 13.21
N ILE A 86 -4.23 -8.11 12.94
CA ILE A 86 -4.92 -9.20 13.64
C ILE A 86 -4.22 -10.54 13.40
N ILE A 87 -3.86 -10.85 12.14
CA ILE A 87 -3.11 -12.06 11.79
C ILE A 87 -1.77 -12.06 12.52
N PHE A 88 -1.02 -10.96 12.50
CA PHE A 88 0.27 -10.83 13.16
C PHE A 88 0.17 -11.11 14.67
N ILE A 89 -0.79 -10.46 15.35
CA ILE A 89 -1.05 -10.67 16.78
C ILE A 89 -1.44 -12.13 17.06
N PHE A 90 -2.29 -12.72 16.21
CA PHE A 90 -2.69 -14.12 16.35
C PHE A 90 -1.51 -15.08 16.19
N LEU A 91 -0.61 -14.80 15.23
CA LEU A 91 0.59 -15.60 14.99
C LEU A 91 1.62 -15.45 16.11
N GLU A 92 1.82 -14.25 16.64
CA GLU A 92 2.70 -14.01 17.78
C GLU A 92 2.19 -14.73 19.03
N ASN A 93 0.90 -14.60 19.33
CA ASN A 93 0.26 -15.32 20.43
C ASN A 93 0.34 -16.85 20.22
N SER A 94 0.20 -17.32 18.98
CA SER A 94 0.35 -18.72 18.64
C SER A 94 1.80 -19.19 18.77
N ARG A 95 2.78 -18.35 18.44
CA ARG A 95 4.21 -18.63 18.62
C ARG A 95 4.53 -18.77 20.10
N LEU A 96 4.06 -17.85 20.95
CA LEU A 96 4.25 -17.95 22.41
C LEU A 96 3.66 -19.25 22.97
N ARG A 97 2.46 -19.64 22.52
CA ARG A 97 1.82 -20.91 22.92
C ARG A 97 2.52 -22.14 22.34
N LYS A 98 3.06 -22.05 21.12
CA LYS A 98 3.81 -23.13 20.47
C LYS A 98 5.20 -23.30 21.04
N THR A 99 5.90 -22.26 21.47
CA THR A 99 7.17 -22.39 22.21
C THR A 99 6.98 -23.22 23.49
N GLN A 100 5.78 -23.19 24.10
CA GLN A 100 5.42 -24.09 25.21
C GLN A 100 5.05 -25.52 24.80
N ARG A 101 4.67 -25.79 23.54
CA ARG A 101 4.24 -27.12 23.04
C ARG A 101 5.22 -27.78 22.06
N ALA A 102 6.19 -27.05 21.52
CA ALA A 102 7.12 -27.47 20.46
C ALA A 102 8.31 -28.29 20.97
N MET A 103 8.07 -29.17 21.96
CA MET A 103 8.79 -30.44 22.01
C MET A 103 8.18 -31.49 21.06
N ASN A 104 7.03 -31.23 20.43
CA ASN A 104 6.38 -32.19 19.52
C ASN A 104 6.15 -31.59 18.10
N ASP A 105 7.12 -31.83 17.22
CA ASP A 105 6.92 -32.34 15.85
C ASP A 105 6.13 -31.51 14.82
N SER A 106 6.03 -30.19 14.97
CA SER A 106 5.53 -29.34 13.86
C SER A 106 6.64 -29.02 12.87
N SER A 107 6.45 -29.41 11.60
CA SER A 107 7.42 -29.26 10.49
C SER A 107 8.05 -27.87 10.40
N GLU A 108 9.38 -27.82 10.53
CA GLU A 108 10.22 -26.62 10.50
C GLU A 108 9.95 -25.73 9.26
N SER A 109 9.55 -26.35 8.15
CA SER A 109 9.24 -25.69 6.87
C SER A 109 8.03 -24.75 6.92
N GLU A 110 6.95 -25.10 7.63
CA GLU A 110 5.75 -24.25 7.72
C GLU A 110 6.02 -22.99 8.54
N MET A 111 6.82 -23.11 9.61
CA MET A 111 7.18 -21.99 10.47
C MET A 111 8.07 -20.97 9.74
N LYS A 112 8.97 -21.45 8.87
CA LYS A 112 9.83 -20.59 8.05
C LYS A 112 9.04 -19.80 7.00
N LEU A 113 8.13 -20.45 6.26
CA LEU A 113 7.25 -19.78 5.30
C LEU A 113 6.40 -18.69 5.97
N LEU A 114 5.89 -18.98 7.16
CA LEU A 114 5.12 -18.02 7.94
C LEU A 114 5.97 -16.80 8.35
N THR A 115 7.20 -17.03 8.83
CA THR A 115 8.12 -15.96 9.23
C THR A 115 8.50 -15.06 8.04
N GLN A 116 8.73 -15.66 6.87
CA GLN A 116 8.98 -14.93 5.62
C GLN A 116 7.80 -14.02 5.27
N SER A 117 6.57 -14.55 5.33
CA SER A 117 5.37 -13.77 5.03
C SER A 117 5.20 -12.59 5.99
N ILE A 118 5.59 -12.74 7.25
CA ILE A 118 5.55 -11.68 8.27
C ILE A 118 6.53 -10.55 7.94
N VAL A 119 7.77 -10.88 7.53
CA VAL A 119 8.78 -9.85 7.22
C VAL A 119 8.35 -9.02 6.01
N ILE A 120 7.94 -9.68 4.93
CA ILE A 120 7.41 -9.01 3.73
C ILE A 120 6.23 -8.13 4.11
N PHE A 121 5.33 -8.67 4.94
CA PHE A 121 4.15 -7.95 5.40
C PHE A 121 4.52 -6.69 6.21
N ALA A 122 5.43 -6.81 7.19
CA ALA A 122 5.86 -5.67 8.01
C ALA A 122 6.54 -4.57 7.19
N LEU A 123 7.35 -4.95 6.20
CA LEU A 123 7.97 -4.00 5.27
C LEU A 123 6.92 -3.27 4.42
N TYR A 124 5.92 -4.00 3.92
CA TYR A 124 4.83 -3.43 3.14
C TYR A 124 3.99 -2.45 3.97
N ALA A 125 3.62 -2.85 5.19
CA ALA A 125 2.88 -2.05 6.15
C ALA A 125 3.64 -0.77 6.54
N GLY A 126 4.94 -0.90 6.85
CA GLY A 126 5.81 0.23 7.17
C GLY A 126 5.92 1.22 6.01
N SER A 127 6.02 0.72 4.78
CA SER A 127 6.12 1.58 3.60
C SER A 127 4.83 2.34 3.31
N ILE A 128 3.66 1.70 3.43
CA ILE A 128 2.36 2.40 3.35
C ILE A 128 2.28 3.49 4.42
N PHE A 129 2.67 3.15 5.66
CA PHE A 129 2.69 4.11 6.75
C PHE A 129 3.63 5.28 6.47
N SER A 130 4.81 5.04 5.88
CA SER A 130 5.73 6.11 5.46
C SER A 130 5.11 7.02 4.40
N VAL A 131 4.42 6.48 3.40
CA VAL A 131 3.73 7.29 2.37
C VAL A 131 2.60 8.14 3.00
N LEU A 132 1.83 7.56 3.91
CA LEU A 132 0.80 8.29 4.66
C LEU A 132 1.41 9.36 5.57
N ALA A 133 2.52 9.07 6.24
CA ALA A 133 3.23 10.01 7.09
C ALA A 133 3.80 11.19 6.28
N LEU A 134 4.38 10.93 5.11
CA LEU A 134 4.84 11.97 4.19
C LEU A 134 3.69 12.87 3.73
N SER A 135 2.51 12.30 3.49
CA SER A 135 1.30 13.07 3.15
C SER A 135 0.85 14.01 4.27
N CYS A 136 1.27 13.76 5.52
CA CYS A 136 0.98 14.58 6.69
C CYS A 136 2.09 15.59 7.04
N MET A 137 3.23 15.57 6.35
CA MET A 137 4.34 16.49 6.65
C MET A 137 4.06 17.90 6.12
N GLU A 138 4.42 18.91 6.93
CA GLU A 138 4.25 20.33 6.56
C GLU A 138 5.19 20.73 5.41
N LYS A 139 4.62 21.39 4.40
CA LYS A 139 5.32 21.86 3.20
C LYS A 139 6.40 22.91 3.48
N ASP A 140 6.29 23.63 4.59
CA ASP A 140 7.14 24.80 4.87
C ASP A 140 8.62 24.43 5.07
N LYS A 141 8.90 23.17 5.41
CA LYS A 141 10.26 22.69 5.69
C LYS A 141 10.89 21.89 4.55
N PHE A 142 10.08 21.33 3.65
CA PHE A 142 10.54 20.42 2.59
C PHE A 142 10.04 20.90 1.24
N GLY A 143 10.94 20.97 0.26
CA GLY A 143 10.56 21.37 -1.09
C GLY A 143 9.55 20.39 -1.70
N ALA A 144 8.62 20.91 -2.51
CA ALA A 144 7.65 20.09 -3.27
C ALA A 144 8.33 18.92 -3.99
N PHE A 145 9.46 19.21 -4.65
CA PHE A 145 10.25 18.24 -5.39
C PHE A 145 10.83 17.14 -4.49
N GLU A 146 11.34 17.48 -3.31
CA GLU A 146 11.94 16.51 -2.38
C GLU A 146 10.88 15.53 -1.87
N LEU A 147 9.68 16.03 -1.58
CA LEU A 147 8.58 15.20 -1.11
C LEU A 147 8.11 14.23 -2.19
N THR A 148 7.91 14.70 -3.42
CA THR A 148 7.55 13.84 -4.56
C THR A 148 8.64 12.83 -4.87
N TYR A 149 9.91 13.23 -4.78
CA TYR A 149 11.04 12.32 -4.96
C TYR A 149 11.06 11.22 -3.89
N ALA A 150 10.86 11.58 -2.62
CA ALA A 150 10.80 10.62 -1.51
C ALA A 150 9.61 9.66 -1.66
N GLU A 151 8.44 10.15 -2.06
CA GLU A 151 7.25 9.33 -2.29
C GLU A 151 7.46 8.33 -3.45
N ASN A 152 8.02 8.79 -4.57
CA ASN A 152 8.36 7.91 -5.70
C ASN A 152 9.41 6.87 -5.32
N LEU A 153 10.42 7.26 -4.54
CA LEU A 153 11.44 6.34 -4.04
C LEU A 153 10.85 5.27 -3.11
N LEU A 154 9.90 5.64 -2.25
CA LEU A 154 9.16 4.70 -1.41
C LEU A 154 8.28 3.77 -2.23
N ASN A 155 7.54 4.28 -3.21
CA ASN A 155 6.72 3.43 -4.09
C ASN A 155 7.59 2.43 -4.88
N LEU A 156 8.75 2.86 -5.37
CA LEU A 156 9.70 1.98 -6.04
C LEU A 156 10.31 0.96 -5.08
N SER A 157 10.63 1.36 -3.85
CA SER A 157 11.19 0.44 -2.85
C SER A 157 10.18 -0.63 -2.46
N ILE A 158 8.89 -0.30 -2.32
CA ILE A 158 7.80 -1.27 -2.12
C ILE A 158 7.79 -2.32 -3.24
N ALA A 159 7.87 -1.88 -4.50
CA ALA A 159 7.87 -2.77 -5.65
C ALA A 159 9.12 -3.69 -5.70
N ALA A 160 10.26 -3.19 -5.22
CA ALA A 160 11.52 -3.94 -5.19
C ALA A 160 11.65 -4.91 -4.01
N VAL A 161 11.07 -4.59 -2.86
CA VAL A 161 11.15 -5.40 -1.63
C VAL A 161 10.61 -6.82 -1.86
N TYR A 162 9.48 -6.95 -2.55
CA TYR A 162 8.85 -8.26 -2.73
C TYR A 162 9.72 -9.27 -3.52
N PRO A 163 10.26 -8.93 -4.72
CA PRO A 163 11.23 -9.77 -5.41
C PRO A 163 12.49 -10.06 -4.60
N ILE A 164 13.04 -9.07 -3.88
CA ILE A 164 14.27 -9.25 -3.09
C ILE A 164 14.03 -10.24 -1.95
N CYS A 165 12.91 -10.11 -1.22
CA CYS A 165 12.55 -11.05 -0.17
C CYS A 165 12.33 -12.46 -0.71
N LEU A 166 11.72 -12.60 -1.91
CA LEU A 166 11.60 -13.89 -2.58
C LEU A 166 12.97 -14.48 -2.94
N VAL A 167 13.87 -13.70 -3.55
CA VAL A 167 15.19 -14.19 -3.96
C VAL A 167 16.06 -14.55 -2.76
N ALA A 168 16.16 -13.65 -1.78
CA ALA A 168 16.99 -13.84 -0.58
C ALA A 168 16.55 -15.05 0.25
N MET A 169 15.24 -15.35 0.26
CA MET A 169 14.70 -16.47 1.04
C MET A 169 14.50 -17.75 0.20
N SER A 170 14.54 -17.68 -1.14
CA SER A 170 14.47 -18.86 -2.03
C SER A 170 15.69 -19.78 -1.95
N GLY A 171 16.75 -19.40 -1.24
CA GLY A 171 17.97 -20.19 -1.07
C GLY A 171 17.74 -21.62 -0.57
N GLU A 172 16.61 -21.90 0.11
CA GLU A 172 16.24 -23.26 0.54
C GLU A 172 15.37 -24.04 -0.48
N MET A 173 14.63 -23.40 -1.39
CA MET A 173 13.86 -24.10 -2.45
C MET A 173 14.74 -24.60 -3.61
N ARG A 174 16.01 -24.19 -3.64
CA ARG A 174 16.98 -24.51 -4.70
C ARG A 174 17.83 -25.75 -4.40
N ARG A 175 17.58 -26.42 -3.27
CA ARG A 175 18.22 -27.70 -2.90
C ARG A 175 17.25 -28.87 -3.07
#